data_AF-A0A8X6REN3-F1
#
_entry.id   AF-A0A8X6REN3-F1
#
_cell.length_a   1.000
_cell.length_b   1.000
_cell.length_c   1.000
_cell.angle_alpha   90.00
_cell.angle_beta   90.00
_cell.angle_gamma   90.00
#
_symmetry.space_group_name_H-M   'P 1'
#
loop_
_entity.id
_entity.type
_entity.pdbx_description
1 polymer ?
#
loop_
_entity_poly.entity_id
_entity_poly.type
_entity_poly.pdbx_seq_one_letter_code
_entity_poly.pdbx_strand_id
1 'polypeptide(L)'
;MENFKKKRPSGQRPKKKRFQGNKFMKKTISGESKKKKTNFLRKSPNDSASYRNLPSEKYLLDSCEADISQHFKDYRLIDISLFLGQLEKYVCCLECHGKIKINEKSSVGLSSSFLLMCSNCKMQKKKLNSCELIGAKKNIPEINRRSVLAMRCIGQGLSALNTFCTYFIMSLPKPVSQKAYDSINIRIADECETLANASMRDAALEEKILDGTRNCIAVSGDGTWKTRGHTSLVGVCTLIGAECGKVLDIEIMSSFCKVCDSFKGPKFGPKYSVFLAKHQPFCKKNHNGSEWDE
;
A
#
# COMPACT_ATOMS: atom_id res chain seq x y z
N MET A 1 -24.69 9.27 44.91
CA MET A 1 -23.61 9.94 45.68
C MET A 1 -22.72 10.67 44.69
N GLU A 2 -22.72 12.00 44.77
CA GLU A 2 -22.01 12.91 43.86
C GLU A 2 -20.49 12.84 44.06
N ASN A 3 -19.74 12.60 42.97
CA ASN A 3 -18.28 12.71 43.00
C ASN A 3 -17.85 14.12 42.55
N PHE A 4 -17.60 14.97 43.54
CA PHE A 4 -17.00 16.28 43.39
C PHE A 4 -15.61 16.19 42.76
N LYS A 5 -15.46 16.67 41.52
CA LYS A 5 -14.15 16.93 40.91
C LYS A 5 -13.52 18.14 41.61
N LYS A 6 -12.54 17.91 42.49
CA LYS A 6 -11.68 18.97 43.06
C LYS A 6 -10.97 19.72 41.91
N LYS A 7 -11.42 20.95 41.60
CA LYS A 7 -10.70 21.89 40.74
C LYS A 7 -9.58 22.55 41.56
N ARG A 8 -8.37 22.60 41.01
CA ARG A 8 -7.24 23.35 41.60
C ARG A 8 -7.43 24.87 41.41
N PRO A 9 -6.91 25.73 42.31
CA PRO A 9 -7.26 27.15 42.36
C PRO A 9 -6.66 28.03 41.25
N SER A 10 -5.76 27.51 40.40
CA SER A 10 -4.92 28.35 39.53
C SER A 10 -5.42 28.57 38.11
N GLY A 11 -6.59 28.06 37.69
CA GLY A 11 -7.24 28.38 36.40
C GLY A 11 -6.46 28.07 35.11
N GLN A 12 -5.19 27.66 35.19
CA GLN A 12 -4.33 27.42 34.04
C GLN A 12 -4.35 25.93 33.66
N ARG A 13 -4.61 25.68 32.38
CA ARG A 13 -4.52 24.35 31.75
C ARG A 13 -3.07 23.84 31.89
N PRO A 14 -2.82 22.58 32.33
CA PRO A 14 -1.47 22.06 32.42
C PRO A 14 -0.78 22.16 31.06
N LYS A 15 0.41 22.77 30.99
CA LYS A 15 1.23 22.76 29.78
C LYS A 15 1.47 21.29 29.40
N LYS A 16 1.06 20.89 28.18
CA LYS A 16 1.36 19.56 27.64
C LYS A 16 2.87 19.35 27.73
N LYS A 17 3.31 18.38 28.55
CA LYS A 17 4.69 17.91 28.50
C LYS A 17 4.92 17.35 27.09
N ARG A 18 5.72 18.04 26.28
CA ARG A 18 6.23 17.49 25.03
C ARG A 18 7.30 16.47 25.39
N PHE A 19 7.03 15.20 25.10
CA PHE A 19 8.04 14.15 25.18
C PHE A 19 9.19 14.49 24.23
N GLN A 20 10.39 14.72 24.76
CA GLN A 20 11.56 15.14 23.97
C GLN A 20 12.38 13.96 23.42
N GLY A 21 11.82 12.75 23.42
CA GLY A 21 12.53 11.53 23.02
C GLY A 21 13.59 11.11 24.04
N ASN A 22 14.07 9.88 23.89
CA ASN A 22 15.23 9.38 24.63
C ASN A 22 16.48 10.09 24.08
N LYS A 23 16.86 11.22 24.69
CA LYS A 23 18.12 11.90 24.40
C LYS A 23 19.26 11.11 25.03
N PHE A 24 19.72 10.09 24.33
CA PHE A 24 20.99 9.45 24.66
C PHE A 24 22.11 10.46 24.35
N MET A 25 22.62 11.13 25.38
CA MET A 25 23.80 11.97 25.25
C MET A 25 25.01 11.05 25.29
N LYS A 26 25.62 10.77 24.13
CA LYS A 26 26.98 10.20 24.10
C LYS A 26 27.88 11.20 24.83
N LYS A 27 28.57 10.76 25.89
CA LYS A 27 29.66 11.53 26.48
C LYS A 27 30.72 11.76 25.39
N THR A 28 30.81 12.99 24.90
CA THR A 28 31.91 13.42 24.04
C THR A 28 33.15 13.52 24.92
N ILE A 29 34.08 12.58 24.76
CA ILE A 29 35.45 12.78 25.21
C ILE A 29 36.02 13.88 24.31
N SER A 30 36.41 14.99 24.92
CA SER A 30 37.05 16.13 24.29
C SER A 30 38.41 15.73 23.73
N GLY A 31 38.57 15.81 22.42
CA GLY A 31 39.83 15.70 21.71
C GLY A 31 39.75 16.50 20.41
N GLU A 32 40.62 17.49 20.28
CA GLU A 32 40.64 18.51 19.26
C GLU A 32 40.90 18.02 17.82
N SER A 33 40.37 18.80 16.87
CA SER A 33 40.94 19.11 15.55
C SER A 33 40.96 18.03 14.44
N LYS A 34 40.12 18.24 13.40
CA LYS A 34 40.54 18.72 12.06
C LYS A 34 39.36 18.70 11.07
N LYS A 35 39.05 19.87 10.50
CA LYS A 35 38.17 20.00 9.33
C LYS A 35 38.75 19.21 8.15
N LYS A 36 38.02 18.21 7.66
CA LYS A 36 38.22 17.66 6.30
C LYS A 36 36.93 17.86 5.51
N LYS A 37 37.01 18.66 4.46
CA LYS A 37 36.04 18.71 3.37
C LYS A 37 36.16 17.39 2.59
N THR A 38 35.08 16.63 2.48
CA THR A 38 34.98 15.54 1.48
C THR A 38 33.54 15.42 0.97
N ASN A 39 33.40 15.79 -0.31
CA ASN A 39 32.53 15.28 -1.37
C ASN A 39 31.14 14.72 -1.02
N PHE A 40 30.14 15.38 -1.61
CA PHE A 40 28.77 14.89 -1.79
C PHE A 40 28.78 13.55 -2.54
N LEU A 41 28.68 12.45 -1.80
CA LEU A 41 28.22 11.17 -2.34
C LEU A 41 26.76 10.92 -1.94
N ARG A 42 26.02 10.40 -2.91
CA ARG A 42 24.58 10.18 -2.97
C ARG A 42 24.03 9.52 -1.70
N LYS A 43 23.07 10.18 -1.04
CA LYS A 43 22.24 9.54 0.00
C LYS A 43 21.24 8.60 -0.68
N SER A 44 21.31 7.32 -0.32
CA SER A 44 20.28 6.33 -0.62
C SER A 44 18.94 6.74 0.02
N PRO A 45 17.79 6.54 -0.66
CA PRO A 45 16.50 6.90 -0.11
C PRO A 45 15.91 5.70 0.64
N ASN A 46 16.34 5.47 1.88
CA ASN A 46 15.65 4.53 2.79
C ASN A 46 16.05 4.79 4.25
N ASP A 47 15.60 5.93 4.79
CA ASP A 47 15.72 6.24 6.22
C ASP A 47 14.39 5.88 6.93
N SER A 48 14.18 4.60 7.23
CA SER A 48 13.26 4.19 8.30
C SER A 48 14.06 3.92 9.58
N ALA A 49 13.44 4.14 10.74
CA ALA A 49 14.09 3.96 12.04
C ALA A 49 14.56 2.51 12.28
N SER A 50 13.93 1.54 11.62
CA SER A 50 14.21 0.10 11.71
C SER A 50 15.39 -0.35 10.84
N TYR A 51 15.75 0.40 9.78
CA TYR A 51 16.86 0.02 8.89
C TYR A 51 18.23 -0.02 9.60
N ARG A 52 18.42 0.81 10.64
CA ARG A 52 19.69 0.89 11.37
C ARG A 52 19.94 -0.27 12.33
N ASN A 53 18.93 -1.12 12.58
CA ASN A 53 18.99 -2.22 13.53
C ASN A 53 19.11 -3.60 12.86
N LEU A 54 19.14 -3.67 11.52
CA LEU A 54 19.25 -4.92 10.79
C LEU A 54 20.65 -5.03 10.15
N PRO A 55 21.37 -6.17 10.30
CA PRO A 55 22.59 -6.42 9.55
C PRO A 55 22.28 -6.38 8.05
N SER A 56 22.91 -5.44 7.36
CA SER A 56 22.52 -4.92 6.04
C SER A 56 22.61 -5.93 4.90
N GLU A 57 23.29 -7.05 5.11
CA GLU A 57 23.54 -8.07 4.08
C GLU A 57 22.45 -9.15 3.98
N LYS A 58 21.64 -9.38 5.03
CA LYS A 58 20.75 -10.56 5.07
C LYS A 58 19.33 -10.31 4.54
N TYR A 59 18.96 -9.05 4.32
CA TYR A 59 17.59 -8.64 3.96
C TYR A 59 17.55 -7.63 2.80
N LEU A 60 18.55 -7.64 1.94
CA LEU A 60 18.38 -7.03 0.63
C LEU A 60 17.24 -7.77 -0.06
N LEU A 61 16.12 -7.08 -0.32
CA LEU A 61 15.23 -7.49 -1.39
C LEU A 61 16.16 -7.71 -2.58
N ASP A 62 16.23 -8.95 -3.05
CA ASP A 62 16.88 -9.30 -4.30
C ASP A 62 16.30 -8.36 -5.35
N SER A 63 17.02 -7.28 -5.62
CA SER A 63 16.77 -6.44 -6.77
C SER A 63 17.17 -7.35 -7.91
N CYS A 64 16.17 -8.07 -8.43
CA CYS A 64 16.31 -8.87 -9.63
C CYS A 64 16.81 -7.93 -10.74
N GLU A 65 18.13 -7.88 -10.90
CA GLU A 65 18.75 -7.53 -12.16
C GLU A 65 18.35 -8.65 -13.12
N ALA A 66 17.15 -8.50 -13.68
CA ALA A 66 16.66 -9.40 -14.71
C ALA A 66 17.55 -9.19 -15.93
N ASP A 67 18.27 -10.25 -16.29
CA ASP A 67 18.94 -10.40 -17.57
C ASP A 67 18.07 -9.85 -18.70
N ILE A 68 18.69 -9.00 -19.53
CA ILE A 68 18.10 -8.40 -20.73
C ILE A 68 17.92 -9.53 -21.78
N SER A 69 16.92 -10.37 -21.56
CA SER A 69 16.34 -11.22 -22.60
C SER A 69 15.24 -10.40 -23.28
N GLN A 70 15.29 -10.32 -24.61
CA GLN A 70 14.37 -9.54 -25.46
C GLN A 70 12.94 -10.12 -25.46
N HIS A 71 12.26 -10.06 -24.32
CA HIS A 71 10.82 -10.21 -24.24
C HIS A 71 10.21 -8.83 -23.99
N PHE A 72 9.57 -8.24 -25.01
CA PHE A 72 8.76 -7.01 -24.87
C PHE A 72 7.46 -7.29 -24.07
N LYS A 73 7.57 -7.70 -22.81
CA LYS A 73 6.43 -7.91 -21.90
C LYS A 73 6.20 -6.74 -20.95
N ASP A 74 6.94 -5.64 -21.12
CA ASP A 74 6.88 -4.50 -20.21
C ASP A 74 5.92 -3.41 -20.69
N TYR A 75 5.30 -2.73 -19.72
CA TYR A 75 4.46 -1.56 -19.99
C TYR A 75 5.35 -0.35 -20.28
N ARG A 76 5.08 0.32 -21.41
CA ARG A 76 5.68 1.59 -21.78
C ARG A 76 4.59 2.64 -21.97
N LEU A 77 4.91 3.88 -21.63
CA LEU A 77 4.07 5.02 -21.97
C LEU A 77 4.30 5.36 -23.44
N ILE A 78 3.24 5.32 -24.22
CA ILE A 78 3.28 5.53 -25.67
C ILE A 78 2.29 6.63 -26.01
N ASP A 79 2.75 7.62 -26.77
CA ASP A 79 1.85 8.60 -27.40
C ASP A 79 1.01 7.88 -28.46
N ILE A 80 -0.28 7.74 -28.17
CA ILE A 80 -1.23 7.00 -29.01
C ILE A 80 -1.37 7.66 -30.38
N SER A 81 -1.38 9.00 -30.46
CA SER A 81 -1.57 9.73 -31.71
C SER A 81 -0.36 9.55 -32.64
N LEU A 82 0.85 9.66 -32.11
CA LEU A 82 2.07 9.45 -32.87
C LEU A 82 2.22 7.98 -33.30
N PHE A 83 2.02 7.05 -32.37
CA PHE A 83 2.20 5.63 -32.62
C PHE A 83 1.20 5.08 -33.64
N LEU A 84 -0.10 5.33 -33.43
CA LEU A 84 -1.13 4.88 -34.37
C LEU A 84 -1.00 5.59 -35.72
N GLY A 85 -0.68 6.89 -35.73
CA GLY A 85 -0.50 7.64 -36.98
C GLY A 85 0.66 7.14 -37.85
N GLN A 86 1.71 6.56 -37.24
CA GLN A 86 2.77 5.87 -37.98
C GLN A 86 2.32 4.47 -38.41
N LEU A 87 1.70 3.71 -37.52
CA LEU A 87 1.30 2.33 -37.77
C LEU A 87 0.28 2.21 -38.91
N GLU A 88 -0.66 3.15 -39.02
CA GLU A 88 -1.62 3.22 -40.13
C GLU A 88 -1.00 3.41 -41.52
N LYS A 89 0.26 3.88 -41.61
CA LYS A 89 0.96 4.06 -42.90
C LYS A 89 1.54 2.74 -43.42
N TYR A 90 1.88 1.84 -42.52
CA TYR A 90 2.58 0.59 -42.84
C TYR A 90 1.67 -0.64 -42.79
N VAL A 91 0.46 -0.51 -42.25
CA VAL A 91 -0.49 -1.63 -42.09
C VAL A 91 -1.59 -1.59 -43.15
N CYS A 92 -1.86 -2.74 -43.77
CA CYS A 92 -2.92 -2.91 -44.77
C CYS A 92 -3.87 -4.06 -44.39
N CYS A 93 -5.06 -4.05 -44.98
CA CYS A 93 -6.04 -5.12 -44.74
C CYS A 93 -5.57 -6.45 -45.32
N LEU A 94 -5.66 -7.52 -44.50
CA LEU A 94 -5.25 -8.85 -44.91
C LEU A 94 -6.05 -9.41 -46.10
N GLU A 95 -7.31 -8.99 -46.26
CA GLU A 95 -8.19 -9.55 -47.31
C GLU A 95 -8.18 -8.72 -48.59
N CYS A 96 -8.34 -7.40 -48.46
CA CYS A 96 -8.50 -6.52 -49.62
C CYS A 96 -7.29 -5.59 -49.86
N HIS A 97 -6.20 -5.74 -49.10
CA HIS A 97 -5.00 -4.89 -49.13
C HIS A 97 -5.26 -3.38 -49.03
N GLY A 98 -6.48 -2.99 -48.67
CA GLY A 98 -6.89 -1.60 -48.51
C GLY A 98 -6.36 -0.98 -47.23
N LYS A 99 -6.41 0.36 -47.17
CA LYS A 99 -5.98 1.14 -46.02
C LYS A 99 -6.81 0.82 -44.77
N ILE A 100 -6.12 0.68 -43.63
CA ILE A 100 -6.73 0.50 -42.31
C ILE A 100 -6.67 1.82 -41.54
N LYS A 101 -7.76 2.14 -40.85
CA LYS A 101 -7.81 3.16 -39.79
C LYS A 101 -8.03 2.49 -38.44
N ILE A 102 -7.34 2.97 -37.41
CA ILE A 102 -7.38 2.47 -36.04
C ILE A 102 -7.94 3.57 -35.16
N ASN A 103 -9.17 3.37 -34.68
CA ASN A 103 -9.83 4.36 -33.85
C ASN A 103 -9.95 3.85 -32.41
N GLU A 104 -9.75 4.73 -31.43
CA GLU A 104 -10.11 4.45 -30.05
C GLU A 104 -11.65 4.47 -29.91
N LYS A 105 -12.23 3.33 -29.52
CA LYS A 105 -13.67 3.17 -29.33
C LYS A 105 -14.12 3.60 -27.94
N SER A 106 -13.32 3.29 -26.93
CA SER A 106 -13.64 3.55 -25.53
C SER A 106 -12.39 3.43 -24.67
N SER A 107 -12.32 4.20 -23.60
CA SER A 107 -11.31 4.07 -22.56
C SER A 107 -11.94 3.72 -21.21
N VAL A 108 -11.22 2.93 -20.41
CA VAL A 108 -11.58 2.58 -19.04
C VAL A 108 -10.34 2.78 -18.16
N GLY A 109 -10.29 3.93 -17.49
CA GLY A 109 -9.11 4.34 -16.75
C GLY A 109 -7.91 4.55 -17.68
N LEU A 110 -6.80 3.86 -17.39
CA LEU A 110 -5.57 3.94 -18.19
C LEU A 110 -5.55 2.95 -19.37
N SER A 111 -6.65 2.27 -19.64
CA SER A 111 -6.76 1.31 -20.74
C SER A 111 -7.64 1.84 -21.85
N SER A 112 -7.22 1.60 -23.09
CA SER A 112 -7.93 1.99 -24.30
C SER A 112 -8.32 0.75 -25.08
N SER A 113 -9.50 0.81 -25.71
CA SER A 113 -9.94 -0.20 -26.66
C SER A 113 -10.00 0.39 -28.06
N PHE A 114 -9.37 -0.29 -29.00
CA PHE A 114 -9.25 0.12 -30.39
C PHE A 114 -10.11 -0.75 -31.30
N LEU A 115 -10.62 -0.12 -32.35
CA LEU A 115 -11.36 -0.73 -33.44
C LEU A 115 -10.60 -0.52 -34.74
N LEU A 116 -10.37 -1.59 -35.49
CA LEU A 116 -9.75 -1.57 -36.80
C LEU A 116 -10.83 -1.53 -37.87
N MET A 117 -10.74 -0.55 -38.76
CA MET A 117 -11.68 -0.36 -39.86
C MET A 117 -10.94 -0.29 -41.18
N CYS A 118 -11.26 -1.21 -42.10
CA CYS A 118 -10.79 -1.11 -43.47
C CYS A 118 -11.72 -0.21 -44.30
N SER A 119 -11.14 0.68 -45.11
CA SER A 119 -11.91 1.59 -45.97
C SER A 119 -12.65 0.87 -47.11
N ASN A 120 -12.10 -0.23 -47.64
CA ASN A 120 -12.70 -0.95 -48.76
C ASN A 120 -13.69 -2.04 -48.33
N CYS A 121 -13.23 -2.98 -47.50
CA CYS A 121 -14.02 -4.17 -47.23
C CYS A 121 -15.05 -3.98 -46.09
N LYS A 122 -15.14 -2.79 -45.45
CA LYS A 122 -16.00 -2.44 -44.29
C LYS A 122 -16.01 -3.44 -43.12
N MET A 123 -15.18 -4.48 -43.20
CA MET A 123 -15.10 -5.53 -42.21
C MET A 123 -14.47 -4.98 -40.94
N GLN A 124 -15.22 -5.10 -39.86
CA GLN A 124 -14.76 -4.83 -38.51
C GLN A 124 -14.05 -6.06 -38.00
N LYS A 125 -12.71 -6.04 -37.94
CA LYS A 125 -11.97 -7.11 -37.27
C LYS A 125 -11.60 -6.68 -35.86
N LYS A 126 -11.90 -7.60 -34.92
CA LYS A 126 -11.35 -7.82 -33.58
C LYS A 126 -11.08 -6.56 -32.72
N LYS A 127 -11.82 -6.44 -31.62
CA LYS A 127 -11.56 -5.47 -30.55
C LYS A 127 -10.13 -5.67 -30.03
N LEU A 128 -9.28 -4.67 -30.18
CA LEU A 128 -7.97 -4.65 -29.55
C LEU A 128 -8.06 -3.88 -28.24
N ASN A 129 -7.34 -4.34 -27.22
CA ASN A 129 -7.23 -3.62 -25.96
C ASN A 129 -5.74 -3.30 -25.72
N SER A 130 -5.46 -2.15 -25.14
CA SER A 130 -4.10 -1.73 -24.82
C SER A 130 -3.44 -2.56 -23.70
N CYS A 131 -4.23 -3.33 -22.95
CA CYS A 131 -3.75 -4.20 -21.89
C CYS A 131 -4.63 -5.44 -21.78
N GLU A 132 -4.16 -6.42 -21.00
CA GLU A 132 -4.95 -7.60 -20.67
C GLU A 132 -6.18 -7.22 -19.84
N LEU A 133 -7.30 -7.91 -20.11
CA LEU A 133 -8.53 -7.77 -19.35
C LEU A 133 -8.70 -8.99 -18.43
N ILE A 134 -8.68 -8.73 -17.13
CA ILE A 134 -8.75 -9.73 -16.07
C ILE A 134 -10.16 -9.87 -15.48
N GLY A 135 -10.33 -10.91 -14.66
CA GLY A 135 -11.57 -11.27 -13.99
C GLY A 135 -12.45 -12.23 -14.80
N ALA A 136 -13.44 -12.85 -14.15
CA ALA A 136 -14.30 -13.86 -14.77
C ALA A 136 -15.00 -13.39 -16.05
N LYS A 137 -15.34 -12.10 -16.13
CA LYS A 137 -15.99 -11.48 -17.30
C LYS A 137 -15.00 -10.83 -18.28
N LYS A 138 -13.67 -10.95 -18.05
CA LYS A 138 -12.60 -10.30 -18.83
C LYS A 138 -12.91 -8.84 -19.16
N ASN A 139 -13.27 -8.07 -18.14
CA ASN A 139 -13.76 -6.69 -18.29
C ASN A 139 -13.00 -5.68 -17.42
N ILE A 140 -12.07 -6.13 -16.58
CA ILE A 140 -11.29 -5.26 -15.72
C ILE A 140 -9.91 -5.09 -16.36
N PRO A 141 -9.48 -3.88 -16.74
CA PRO A 141 -8.14 -3.67 -17.25
C PRO A 141 -7.08 -3.94 -16.17
N GLU A 142 -6.09 -4.76 -16.48
CA GLU A 142 -5.01 -5.11 -15.56
C GLU A 142 -4.21 -3.87 -15.11
N ILE A 143 -3.91 -2.96 -16.05
CA ILE A 143 -3.17 -1.71 -15.81
C ILE A 143 -3.81 -0.82 -14.72
N ASN A 144 -5.13 -0.88 -14.58
CA ASN A 144 -5.85 -0.14 -13.55
C ASN A 144 -5.56 -0.69 -12.15
N ARG A 145 -5.40 -2.02 -11.99
CA ARG A 145 -4.97 -2.60 -10.70
C ARG A 145 -3.50 -2.29 -10.44
N ARG A 146 -2.67 -2.44 -11.47
CA ARG A 146 -1.23 -2.20 -11.38
C ARG A 146 -0.90 -0.76 -10.97
N SER A 147 -1.58 0.23 -11.55
CA SER A 147 -1.37 1.64 -11.18
C SER A 147 -1.79 1.94 -9.74
N VAL A 148 -2.87 1.34 -9.25
CA VAL A 148 -3.27 1.46 -7.84
C VAL A 148 -2.24 0.82 -6.93
N LEU A 149 -1.81 -0.41 -7.22
CA LEU A 149 -0.78 -1.10 -6.44
C LEU A 149 0.51 -0.29 -6.38
N ALA A 150 0.99 0.23 -7.52
CA ALA A 150 2.18 1.06 -7.60
C ALA A 150 2.08 2.29 -6.67
N MET A 151 0.94 2.98 -6.69
CA MET A 151 0.70 4.13 -5.81
C MET A 151 0.68 3.74 -4.34
N ARG A 152 0.11 2.57 -4.00
CA ARG A 152 0.13 2.05 -2.63
C ARG A 152 1.56 1.74 -2.15
N CYS A 153 2.40 1.16 -3.01
CA CYS A 153 3.79 0.85 -2.69
C CYS A 153 4.62 2.10 -2.34
N ILE A 154 4.34 3.24 -2.99
CA ILE A 154 5.02 4.52 -2.70
C ILE A 154 4.32 5.34 -1.59
N GLY A 155 3.35 4.75 -0.87
CA GLY A 155 2.62 5.42 0.20
C GLY A 155 1.63 6.50 -0.29
N GLN A 156 1.26 6.48 -1.57
CA GLN A 156 0.36 7.44 -2.19
C GLN A 156 -1.05 6.86 -2.40
N GLY A 157 -2.01 7.76 -2.61
CA GLY A 157 -3.43 7.43 -2.80
C GLY A 157 -3.98 7.85 -4.15
N LEU A 158 -5.29 7.72 -4.32
CA LEU A 158 -5.99 8.09 -5.56
C LEU A 158 -5.76 9.55 -5.95
N SER A 159 -5.69 10.47 -4.99
CA SER A 159 -5.44 11.90 -5.28
C SER A 159 -4.12 12.11 -6.00
N ALA A 160 -3.05 11.47 -5.52
CA ALA A 160 -1.74 11.54 -6.16
C ALA A 160 -1.73 10.84 -7.53
N LEU A 161 -2.43 9.70 -7.66
CA LEU A 161 -2.59 9.03 -8.95
C LEU A 161 -3.30 9.93 -9.97
N ASN A 162 -4.37 10.61 -9.56
CA ASN A 162 -5.06 11.58 -10.40
C ASN A 162 -4.12 12.71 -10.81
N THR A 163 -3.41 13.31 -9.84
CA THR A 163 -2.43 14.38 -10.10
C THR A 163 -1.37 13.93 -11.10
N PHE A 164 -0.78 12.76 -10.91
CA PHE A 164 0.20 12.16 -11.81
C PHE A 164 -0.36 12.00 -13.24
N CYS A 165 -1.60 11.53 -13.37
CA CYS A 165 -2.22 11.34 -14.67
C CYS A 165 -2.68 12.64 -15.35
N THR A 166 -2.83 13.76 -14.62
CA THR A 166 -3.37 15.00 -15.20
C THR A 166 -2.53 15.52 -16.37
N TYR A 167 -3.18 16.34 -17.20
CA TYR A 167 -2.59 16.96 -18.41
C TYR A 167 -1.27 17.68 -18.14
N PHE A 168 -1.17 18.35 -16.99
CA PHE A 168 0.00 19.13 -16.63
C PHE A 168 1.25 18.28 -16.36
N ILE A 169 1.11 17.04 -15.90
CA ILE A 169 2.27 16.19 -15.55
C ILE A 169 2.60 15.22 -16.68
N MET A 170 1.63 14.38 -17.06
CA MET A 170 1.89 13.26 -18.00
C MET A 170 0.96 13.24 -19.22
N SER A 171 -0.08 14.09 -19.26
CA SER A 171 -1.08 14.03 -20.34
C SER A 171 -1.73 12.66 -20.54
N LEU A 172 -2.04 11.98 -19.43
CA LEU A 172 -2.71 10.68 -19.42
C LEU A 172 -4.23 10.83 -19.22
N PRO A 173 -5.04 9.83 -19.63
CA PRO A 173 -6.45 9.81 -19.29
C PRO A 173 -6.63 9.74 -17.77
N LYS A 174 -7.81 10.15 -17.30
CA LYS A 174 -8.19 9.96 -15.91
C LYS A 174 -8.06 8.46 -15.56
N PRO A 175 -7.43 8.12 -14.43
CA PRO A 175 -7.21 6.73 -14.04
C PRO A 175 -8.54 6.13 -13.56
N VAL A 176 -8.54 5.37 -12.48
CA VAL A 176 -9.75 4.72 -11.97
C VAL A 176 -10.69 5.70 -11.26
N SER A 177 -11.99 5.41 -11.30
CA SER A 177 -12.98 6.11 -10.47
C SER A 177 -12.79 5.78 -8.98
N GLN A 178 -13.33 6.60 -8.07
CA GLN A 178 -13.25 6.34 -6.62
C GLN A 178 -13.80 4.96 -6.25
N LYS A 179 -14.98 4.60 -6.78
CA LYS A 179 -15.60 3.28 -6.54
C LYS A 179 -14.73 2.13 -7.03
N ALA A 180 -14.10 2.28 -8.19
CA ALA A 180 -13.19 1.27 -8.72
C ALA A 180 -11.91 1.18 -7.88
N TYR A 181 -11.34 2.32 -7.48
CA TYR A 181 -10.19 2.40 -6.59
C TYR A 181 -10.43 1.68 -5.26
N ASP A 182 -11.57 1.94 -4.62
CA ASP A 182 -11.93 1.30 -3.35
C ASP A 182 -12.08 -0.22 -3.51
N SER A 183 -12.75 -0.67 -4.58
CA SER A 183 -12.87 -2.10 -4.89
C SER A 183 -11.53 -2.77 -5.19
N ILE A 184 -10.61 -2.07 -5.85
CA ILE A 184 -9.27 -2.58 -6.12
C ILE A 184 -8.49 -2.70 -4.80
N ASN A 185 -8.54 -1.71 -3.91
CA ASN A 185 -7.85 -1.78 -2.63
C ASN A 185 -8.36 -2.90 -1.73
N ILE A 186 -9.66 -3.20 -1.74
CA ILE A 186 -10.21 -4.35 -1.02
C ILE A 186 -9.54 -5.63 -1.53
N ARG A 187 -9.51 -5.84 -2.85
CA ARG A 187 -8.87 -7.04 -3.43
C ARG A 187 -7.38 -7.11 -3.16
N ILE A 188 -6.68 -5.97 -3.21
CA ILE A 188 -5.25 -5.91 -2.88
C ILE A 188 -5.06 -6.28 -1.41
N ALA A 189 -5.89 -5.77 -0.50
CA ALA A 189 -5.80 -6.10 0.91
C ALA A 189 -6.05 -7.60 1.16
N ASP A 190 -7.09 -8.17 0.54
CA ASP A 190 -7.41 -9.60 0.65
C ASP A 190 -6.22 -10.46 0.18
N GLU A 191 -5.62 -10.12 -0.97
CA GLU A 191 -4.47 -10.85 -1.51
C GLU A 191 -3.19 -10.64 -0.68
N CYS A 192 -2.98 -9.45 -0.13
CA CYS A 192 -1.87 -9.21 0.78
C CYS A 192 -2.02 -10.02 2.07
N GLU A 193 -3.24 -10.20 2.56
CA GLU A 193 -3.53 -11.01 3.74
C GLU A 193 -3.28 -12.49 3.48
N THR A 194 -3.72 -13.03 2.33
CA THR A 194 -3.45 -14.43 1.96
C THR A 194 -1.96 -14.69 1.82
N LEU A 195 -1.22 -13.79 1.17
CA LEU A 195 0.23 -13.89 1.00
C LEU A 195 0.96 -13.77 2.34
N ALA A 196 0.56 -12.83 3.20
CA ALA A 196 1.14 -12.68 4.54
C ALA A 196 0.91 -13.95 5.37
N ASN A 197 -0.30 -14.49 5.38
CA ASN A 197 -0.62 -15.71 6.11
C ASN A 197 0.11 -16.94 5.57
N ALA A 198 0.38 -17.02 4.27
CA ALA A 198 1.24 -18.07 3.72
C ALA A 198 2.70 -17.89 4.18
N SER A 199 3.24 -16.69 4.04
CA SER A 199 4.61 -16.37 4.45
C SER A 199 4.85 -16.61 5.95
N MET A 200 3.89 -16.27 6.81
CA MET A 200 3.99 -16.50 8.25
C MET A 200 3.93 -17.99 8.61
N ARG A 201 3.10 -18.77 7.91
CA ARG A 201 3.06 -20.24 8.10
C ARG A 201 4.39 -20.89 7.70
N ASP A 202 4.96 -20.48 6.58
CA ASP A 202 6.24 -21.00 6.12
C ASP A 202 7.36 -20.62 7.10
N ALA A 203 7.35 -19.38 7.61
CA ALA A 203 8.27 -18.93 8.65
C ALA A 203 8.14 -19.73 9.96
N ALA A 204 6.92 -20.04 10.40
CA ALA A 204 6.68 -20.85 11.59
C ALA A 204 7.17 -22.31 11.43
N LEU A 205 7.05 -22.89 10.24
CA LEU A 205 7.60 -24.21 9.94
C LEU A 205 9.13 -24.20 9.95
N GLU A 206 9.74 -23.17 9.35
CA GLU A 206 11.19 -22.99 9.34
C GLU A 206 11.75 -22.83 10.75
N GLU A 207 11.13 -21.99 11.59
CA GLU A 207 11.51 -21.81 13.00
C GLU A 207 11.47 -23.14 13.76
N LYS A 208 10.40 -23.93 13.55
CA LYS A 208 10.26 -25.25 14.19
C LYS A 208 11.36 -26.23 13.78
N ILE A 209 11.81 -26.16 12.53
CA ILE A 209 12.91 -27.01 12.02
C ILE A 209 14.25 -26.56 12.61
N LEU A 210 14.49 -25.24 12.67
CA LEU A 210 15.74 -24.66 13.18
C LEU A 210 15.94 -24.89 14.69
N ASP A 211 14.88 -24.79 15.48
CA ASP A 211 14.97 -25.02 16.94
C ASP A 211 15.22 -26.50 17.29
N GLY A 212 14.89 -27.42 16.36
CA GLY A 212 15.46 -28.77 16.22
C GLY A 212 15.25 -29.78 17.35
N THR A 213 14.91 -29.37 18.58
CA THR A 213 14.95 -30.25 19.76
C THR A 213 14.09 -29.81 20.96
N ARG A 214 13.54 -28.59 21.00
CA ARG A 214 12.73 -28.15 22.15
C ARG A 214 11.24 -28.17 21.80
N ASN A 215 10.41 -28.56 22.76
CA ASN A 215 8.94 -28.38 22.68
C ASN A 215 8.53 -26.91 22.85
N CYS A 216 9.48 -25.97 22.80
CA CYS A 216 9.28 -24.57 23.12
C CYS A 216 9.98 -23.72 22.06
N ILE A 217 9.20 -23.00 21.27
CA ILE A 217 9.71 -22.06 20.28
C ILE A 217 10.09 -20.76 20.99
N ALA A 218 11.34 -20.33 20.85
CA ALA A 218 11.77 -19.02 21.33
C ALA A 218 11.31 -17.93 20.35
N VAL A 219 10.67 -16.88 20.87
CA VAL A 219 10.16 -15.76 20.06
C VAL A 219 10.53 -14.42 20.68
N SER A 220 10.71 -13.43 19.82
CA SER A 220 10.78 -12.01 20.18
C SER A 220 9.50 -11.31 19.74
N GLY A 221 9.03 -10.32 20.50
CA GLY A 221 7.89 -9.49 20.14
C GLY A 221 8.33 -8.06 19.80
N ASP A 222 7.75 -7.47 18.75
CA ASP A 222 7.87 -6.03 18.47
C ASP A 222 6.51 -5.44 18.10
N GLY A 223 6.32 -4.15 18.41
CA GLY A 223 5.06 -3.44 18.23
C GLY A 223 5.25 -2.13 17.47
N THR A 224 4.30 -1.81 16.59
CA THR A 224 4.26 -0.54 15.88
C THR A 224 2.88 0.10 15.95
N TRP A 225 2.85 1.42 15.80
CA TRP A 225 1.63 2.21 15.82
C TRP A 225 1.41 2.90 14.49
N LYS A 226 0.15 3.04 14.09
CA LYS A 226 -0.22 3.71 12.84
C LYS A 226 0.24 5.16 12.78
N THR A 227 0.27 5.84 13.92
CA THR A 227 0.63 7.27 14.01
C THR A 227 1.68 7.49 15.06
N ARG A 228 2.64 8.38 14.78
CA ARG A 228 3.67 8.74 15.75
C ARG A 228 3.06 9.42 16.99
N GLY A 229 3.50 8.96 18.16
CA GLY A 229 3.12 9.51 19.46
C GLY A 229 2.02 8.71 20.16
N HIS A 230 1.76 9.04 21.43
CA HIS A 230 0.83 8.33 22.32
C HIS A 230 -0.66 8.60 22.05
N THR A 231 -1.02 8.78 20.78
CA THR A 231 -2.40 9.06 20.35
C THR A 231 -2.84 8.12 19.24
N SER A 232 -2.10 7.04 19.01
CA SER A 232 -2.55 6.04 18.06
C SER A 232 -3.76 5.31 18.61
N LEU A 233 -4.65 4.94 17.70
CA LEU A 233 -5.84 4.14 18.01
C LEU A 233 -5.75 2.76 17.37
N VAL A 234 -4.64 2.49 16.66
CA VAL A 234 -4.37 1.26 15.93
C VAL A 234 -2.90 0.94 16.10
N GLY A 235 -2.63 -0.17 16.77
CA GLY A 235 -1.32 -0.79 16.92
C GLY A 235 -1.28 -2.13 16.19
N VAL A 236 -0.07 -2.58 15.90
CA VAL A 236 0.21 -3.91 15.37
C VAL A 236 1.31 -4.50 16.24
N CYS A 237 1.07 -5.66 16.81
CA CYS A 237 2.07 -6.48 17.47
C CYS A 237 2.53 -7.57 16.51
N THR A 238 3.80 -7.88 16.52
CA THR A 238 4.42 -8.90 15.67
C THR A 238 5.22 -9.86 16.54
N LEU A 239 5.06 -11.15 16.31
CA LEU A 239 5.91 -12.19 16.89
C LEU A 239 6.93 -12.60 15.85
N ILE A 240 8.20 -12.66 16.26
CA ILE A 240 9.36 -12.90 15.41
C ILE A 240 10.10 -14.12 15.95
N GLY A 241 10.42 -15.09 15.08
CA GLY A 241 11.19 -16.26 15.47
C GLY A 241 12.60 -15.88 15.89
N ALA A 242 13.08 -16.44 16.99
CA ALA A 242 14.42 -16.14 17.49
C ALA A 242 15.51 -16.62 16.54
N GLU A 243 15.29 -17.77 15.88
CA GLU A 243 16.30 -18.40 15.03
C GLU A 243 16.17 -17.95 13.56
N CYS A 244 14.97 -17.95 12.98
CA CYS A 244 14.74 -17.54 11.59
C CYS A 244 14.77 -16.02 11.40
N GLY A 245 14.47 -15.24 12.45
CA GLY A 245 14.36 -13.78 12.38
C GLY A 245 13.21 -13.29 11.48
N LYS A 246 12.21 -14.13 11.22
CA LYS A 246 11.02 -13.83 10.40
C LYS A 246 9.79 -13.66 11.28
N VAL A 247 8.79 -12.94 10.76
CA VAL A 247 7.50 -12.77 11.43
C VAL A 247 6.73 -14.08 11.38
N LEU A 248 6.38 -14.61 12.56
CA LEU A 248 5.62 -15.85 12.74
C LEU A 248 4.12 -15.57 12.86
N ASP A 249 3.77 -14.44 13.47
CA ASP A 249 2.37 -14.04 13.66
C ASP A 249 2.25 -12.53 13.84
N ILE A 250 1.05 -12.00 13.57
CA ILE A 250 0.71 -10.59 13.76
C ILE A 250 -0.65 -10.46 14.44
N GLU A 251 -0.74 -9.54 15.40
CA GLU A 251 -2.01 -9.17 16.02
C GLU A 251 -2.27 -7.68 15.83
N ILE A 252 -3.42 -7.32 15.26
CA ILE A 252 -3.81 -5.93 15.02
C ILE A 252 -4.73 -5.48 16.13
N MET A 253 -4.26 -4.59 17.00
CA MET A 253 -5.07 -4.03 18.09
C MET A 253 -5.62 -2.67 17.70
N SER A 254 -6.92 -2.48 17.87
CA SER A 254 -7.61 -1.26 17.50
C SER A 254 -8.64 -0.86 18.54
N SER A 255 -8.49 0.36 19.05
CA SER A 255 -9.47 1.02 19.92
C SER A 255 -10.47 1.86 19.13
N PHE A 256 -10.34 1.89 17.80
CA PHE A 256 -11.18 2.71 16.92
C PHE A 256 -11.90 1.89 15.86
N CYS A 257 -13.17 2.21 15.64
CA CYS A 257 -13.92 1.72 14.49
C CYS A 257 -14.62 2.91 13.82
N LYS A 258 -14.36 3.11 12.53
CA LYS A 258 -14.97 4.21 11.75
C LYS A 258 -16.49 4.12 11.70
N VAL A 259 -17.04 2.91 11.66
CA VAL A 259 -18.50 2.69 11.64
C VAL A 259 -19.12 3.06 12.99
N CYS A 260 -18.49 2.67 14.10
CA CYS A 260 -18.89 3.11 15.45
C CYS A 260 -18.82 4.63 15.62
N ASP A 261 -17.81 5.27 15.03
CA ASP A 261 -17.63 6.72 15.09
C ASP A 261 -18.65 7.47 14.21
N SER A 262 -19.07 6.86 13.11
CA SER A 262 -20.05 7.43 12.18
C SER A 262 -21.50 7.34 12.66
N PHE A 263 -21.78 6.64 13.77
CA PHE A 263 -23.13 6.54 14.32
C PHE A 263 -23.64 7.93 14.75
N LYS A 264 -24.77 8.35 14.20
CA LYS A 264 -25.39 9.64 14.50
C LYS A 264 -26.37 9.50 15.66
N GLY A 265 -26.03 10.07 16.81
CA GLY A 265 -26.90 10.14 17.98
C GLY A 265 -26.21 9.72 19.28
N PRO A 266 -26.96 9.69 20.40
CA PRO A 266 -26.44 9.21 21.67
C PRO A 266 -26.01 7.75 21.57
N LYS A 267 -24.80 7.43 22.08
CA LYS A 267 -24.26 6.06 22.16
C LYS A 267 -24.88 5.28 23.33
N PHE A 268 -26.19 5.41 23.51
CA PHE A 268 -26.98 4.75 24.54
C PHE A 268 -28.46 4.70 24.09
N GLY A 269 -29.22 3.79 24.71
CA GLY A 269 -30.65 3.62 24.43
C GLY A 269 -30.96 2.67 23.27
N PRO A 270 -32.26 2.44 22.98
CA PRO A 270 -32.71 1.33 22.14
C PRO A 270 -32.16 1.39 20.71
N LYS A 271 -32.08 2.59 20.12
CA LYS A 271 -31.54 2.80 18.76
C LYS A 271 -30.07 2.40 18.66
N TYR A 272 -29.28 2.70 19.70
CA TYR A 272 -27.87 2.33 19.74
C TYR A 272 -27.69 0.82 19.97
N SER A 273 -28.49 0.21 20.84
CA SER A 273 -28.44 -1.24 21.09
C SER A 273 -28.73 -2.06 19.83
N VAL A 274 -29.74 -1.67 19.04
CA VAL A 274 -30.05 -2.32 17.75
C VAL A 274 -28.90 -2.16 16.74
N PHE A 275 -28.30 -0.97 16.67
CA PHE A 275 -27.13 -0.74 15.83
C PHE A 275 -25.94 -1.59 16.28
N LEU A 276 -25.63 -1.59 17.58
CA LEU A 276 -24.49 -2.30 18.14
C LEU A 276 -24.62 -3.81 17.91
N ALA A 277 -25.79 -4.40 18.16
CA ALA A 277 -26.04 -5.82 17.90
C ALA A 277 -25.81 -6.21 16.43
N LYS A 278 -26.19 -5.34 15.48
CA LYS A 278 -25.94 -5.56 14.05
C LYS A 278 -24.47 -5.36 13.66
N HIS A 279 -23.78 -4.42 14.31
CA HIS A 279 -22.42 -4.04 13.94
C HIS A 279 -21.34 -4.89 14.62
N GLN A 280 -21.59 -5.40 15.83
CA GLN A 280 -20.64 -6.15 16.64
C GLN A 280 -19.82 -7.21 15.87
N PRO A 281 -20.39 -8.08 15.01
CA PRO A 281 -19.61 -9.07 14.27
C PRO A 281 -18.63 -8.47 13.24
N PHE A 282 -18.82 -7.21 12.84
CA PHE A 282 -17.98 -6.49 11.88
C PHE A 282 -17.18 -5.36 12.53
N CYS A 283 -17.22 -5.27 13.86
CA CYS A 283 -16.59 -4.18 14.59
C CYS A 283 -15.08 -4.36 14.60
N LYS A 284 -14.35 -3.40 14.03
CA LYS A 284 -12.88 -3.38 14.02
C LYS A 284 -12.28 -2.86 15.34
N LYS A 285 -13.09 -2.73 16.39
CA LYS A 285 -12.62 -2.34 17.71
C LYS A 285 -12.51 -3.60 18.57
N ASN A 286 -11.29 -4.08 18.77
CA ASN A 286 -10.97 -5.27 19.56
C ASN A 286 -10.21 -4.93 20.85
N HIS A 287 -9.81 -3.67 21.07
CA HIS A 287 -9.11 -3.23 22.28
C HIS A 287 -9.92 -2.17 23.07
N ASN A 288 -10.06 -2.38 24.38
CA ASN A 288 -10.71 -1.47 25.31
C ASN A 288 -9.73 -1.07 26.42
N GLY A 289 -9.00 0.03 26.23
CA GLY A 289 -8.05 0.56 27.22
C GLY A 289 -7.15 1.64 26.64
N SER A 290 -6.41 2.35 27.50
CA SER A 290 -5.15 2.99 27.06
C SER A 290 -4.07 1.92 27.01
N GLU A 291 -3.15 2.02 26.05
CA GLU A 291 -2.06 1.06 25.75
C GLU A 291 -0.99 0.93 26.88
N TRP A 292 -1.35 1.19 28.14
CA TRP A 292 -0.44 1.26 29.30
C TRP A 292 -0.85 0.39 30.48
N ASP A 293 -1.92 -0.39 30.36
CA ASP A 293 -2.42 -1.26 31.42
C ASP A 293 -2.22 -2.73 31.00
N GLU A 294 -0.96 -3.16 30.88
CA GLU A 294 -0.52 -4.56 30.99
C GLU A 294 0.60 -4.65 32.03
#